data_AF-A0A6A3DDA7-F1
#
_entry.id   AF-A0A6A3DDA7-F1
#
_cell.length_a   1.000
_cell.length_b   1.000
_cell.length_c   1.000
_cell.angle_alpha   90.00
_cell.angle_beta   90.00
_cell.angle_gamma   90.00
#
_symmetry.space_group_name_H-M   'P 1'
#
loop_
_entity.id
_entity.type
_entity.pdbx_description
1 polymer ?
#
loop_
_entity_poly.entity_id
_entity_poly.type
_entity_poly.pdbx_seq_one_letter_code
_entity_poly.pdbx_strand_id
1 'polypeptide(L)'
;PAPPGSWTLPPSGNSADMPPAAVSELRCDSFQLPRTRVKGEYYTPLAHQLAAHRLFRDLSSETGRRLSPMSFVLHLRELECVRFDAPPAVLMALYSGRLGSRGLTVMHFRPQSEMEQLERGSSNANFSADFGAGATLPATTVDCPTYEDLLAAIGGLISFGDALWYDHARRLLSRVKRFVLANLERDHNTHERVMLTVMFVNQFIGRALAHLLVDS
;
A
#
# COMPACT_ATOMS: atom_id res chain seq x y z
N PRO A 1 27.00 16.14 5.27
CA PRO A 1 27.23 14.67 5.45
C PRO A 1 26.47 14.13 6.66
N ALA A 2 25.52 13.20 6.45
CA ALA A 2 24.86 12.52 7.57
C ALA A 2 25.86 11.57 8.27
N PRO A 3 25.81 11.44 9.61
CA PRO A 3 26.80 10.67 10.35
C PRO A 3 26.76 9.17 9.97
N PRO A 4 27.91 8.48 10.00
CA PRO A 4 27.98 7.05 9.78
C PRO A 4 27.21 6.36 10.93
N GLY A 5 26.06 5.77 10.60
CA GLY A 5 25.24 5.02 11.57
C GLY A 5 23.81 5.53 11.78
N SER A 6 23.37 6.61 11.14
CA SER A 6 21.97 7.04 11.29
C SER A 6 21.02 6.14 10.48
N TRP A 7 20.34 5.22 11.18
CA TRP A 7 19.19 4.44 10.70
C TRP A 7 17.95 5.33 10.50
N THR A 8 18.11 6.40 9.74
CA THR A 8 17.11 7.45 9.63
C THR A 8 16.82 7.73 8.18
N LEU A 9 15.53 7.79 7.88
CA LEU A 9 15.07 8.26 6.58
C LEU A 9 15.39 9.76 6.45
N PRO A 10 15.70 10.24 5.24
CA PRO A 10 15.91 11.66 5.03
C PRO A 10 14.64 12.45 5.44
N PRO A 11 14.81 13.59 6.13
CA PRO A 11 13.68 14.38 6.65
C PRO A 11 12.74 14.82 5.53
N SER A 12 11.46 15.01 5.86
CA SER A 12 10.47 15.65 4.96
C SER A 12 10.94 17.06 4.62
N GLY A 13 11.02 17.38 3.34
CA GLY A 13 11.73 18.54 2.85
C GLY A 13 10.94 19.25 1.78
N ASN A 14 9.78 19.82 2.15
CA ASN A 14 9.19 21.06 1.64
C ASN A 14 7.66 21.08 1.82
N SER A 15 7.06 22.28 1.82
CA SER A 15 5.60 22.48 1.79
C SER A 15 4.91 21.83 0.57
N ALA A 16 5.65 21.60 -0.52
CA ALA A 16 5.20 20.84 -1.69
C ALA A 16 5.00 19.34 -1.43
N ASP A 17 5.41 18.83 -0.26
CA ASP A 17 5.16 17.45 0.18
C ASP A 17 3.83 17.31 0.92
N MET A 18 3.02 18.37 1.00
CA MET A 18 1.72 18.33 1.66
C MET A 18 0.61 17.87 0.73
N PRO A 19 -0.40 17.14 1.24
CA PRO A 19 -1.58 16.82 0.46
C PRO A 19 -2.28 18.10 -0.01
N PRO A 20 -2.99 18.06 -1.15
CA PRO A 20 -3.83 19.17 -1.58
C PRO A 20 -4.78 19.63 -0.46
N ALA A 21 -5.14 20.91 -0.42
CA ALA A 21 -6.04 21.45 0.62
C ALA A 21 -7.36 20.67 0.69
N ALA A 22 -7.97 20.41 -0.47
CA ALA A 22 -9.19 19.62 -0.58
C ALA A 22 -9.08 18.20 0.03
N VAL A 23 -7.88 17.61 0.03
CA VAL A 23 -7.59 16.29 0.62
C VAL A 23 -7.34 16.40 2.13
N SER A 24 -6.67 17.47 2.54
CA SER A 24 -6.35 17.78 3.95
C SER A 24 -7.60 18.11 4.77
N GLU A 25 -8.59 18.71 4.13
CA GLU A 25 -9.86 19.12 4.74
C GLU A 25 -10.88 17.97 4.86
N LEU A 26 -10.68 16.85 4.15
CA LEU A 26 -11.55 15.68 4.28
C LEU A 26 -11.60 15.18 5.72
N ARG A 27 -12.79 14.78 6.16
CA ARG A 27 -13.07 14.20 7.48
C ARG A 27 -13.92 12.94 7.32
N CYS A 28 -14.04 12.12 8.37
CA CYS A 28 -14.91 10.94 8.35
C CYS A 28 -16.36 11.29 7.98
N ASP A 29 -16.86 12.44 8.44
CA ASP A 29 -18.21 12.93 8.18
C ASP A 29 -18.45 13.37 6.73
N SER A 30 -17.38 13.47 5.93
CA SER A 30 -17.49 13.71 4.48
C SER A 30 -18.07 12.50 3.73
N PHE A 31 -18.16 11.34 4.37
CA PHE A 31 -18.63 10.09 3.76
C PHE A 31 -19.91 9.60 4.42
N GLN A 32 -20.82 9.02 3.61
CA GLN A 32 -22.06 8.46 4.10
C GLN A 32 -22.02 6.93 4.00
N LEU A 33 -22.33 6.26 5.11
CA LEU A 33 -22.52 4.81 5.10
C LEU A 33 -23.93 4.46 4.62
N PRO A 34 -24.09 3.42 3.78
CA PRO A 34 -25.39 2.92 3.39
C PRO A 34 -26.22 2.49 4.60
N ARG A 35 -27.50 2.88 4.63
CA ARG A 35 -28.44 2.53 5.71
C ARG A 35 -28.75 1.03 5.73
N THR A 36 -28.70 0.39 4.56
CA THR A 36 -28.93 -1.04 4.38
C THR A 36 -27.67 -1.70 3.82
N ARG A 37 -27.33 -2.87 4.37
CA ARG A 37 -26.20 -3.68 3.92
C ARG A 37 -26.70 -4.87 3.12
N VAL A 38 -26.13 -5.06 1.94
CA VAL A 38 -26.35 -6.20 1.06
C VAL A 38 -25.28 -7.25 1.37
N LYS A 39 -25.68 -8.52 1.42
CA LYS A 39 -24.74 -9.62 1.65
C LYS A 39 -23.77 -9.73 0.47
N GLY A 40 -22.47 -9.78 0.75
CA GLY A 40 -21.42 -9.90 -0.27
C GLY A 40 -20.80 -8.57 -0.73
N GLU A 41 -21.38 -7.43 -0.34
CA GLU A 41 -20.84 -6.11 -0.64
C GLU A 41 -19.72 -5.70 0.32
N TYR A 42 -18.73 -4.99 -0.20
CA TYR A 42 -17.61 -4.48 0.58
C TYR A 42 -17.96 -3.13 1.25
N TYR A 43 -18.33 -3.18 2.52
CA TYR A 43 -18.54 -1.98 3.34
C TYR A 43 -17.29 -1.61 4.13
N THR A 44 -16.77 -0.41 3.86
CA THR A 44 -15.56 0.11 4.53
C THR A 44 -15.92 1.05 5.69
N PRO A 45 -15.24 0.93 6.84
CA PRO A 45 -15.30 1.94 7.90
C PRO A 45 -14.98 3.34 7.37
N LEU A 46 -15.59 4.39 7.94
CA LEU A 46 -15.38 5.79 7.51
C LEU A 46 -13.91 6.18 7.52
N ALA A 47 -13.15 5.78 8.55
CA ALA A 47 -11.71 6.02 8.60
C ALA A 47 -10.99 5.45 7.38
N HIS A 48 -11.32 4.22 6.95
CA HIS A 48 -10.71 3.61 5.77
C HIS A 48 -11.08 4.34 4.47
N GLN A 49 -12.32 4.85 4.37
CA GLN A 49 -12.73 5.69 3.23
C GLN A 49 -11.95 7.01 3.22
N LEU A 50 -11.78 7.64 4.37
CA LEU A 50 -10.96 8.85 4.52
C LEU A 50 -9.52 8.60 4.07
N ALA A 51 -8.90 7.50 4.51
CA ALA A 51 -7.55 7.15 4.08
C ALA A 51 -7.47 6.88 2.58
N ALA A 52 -8.45 6.17 2.01
CA ALA A 52 -8.51 5.91 0.57
C ALA A 52 -8.55 7.23 -0.22
N HIS A 53 -9.43 8.17 0.15
CA HIS A 53 -9.56 9.44 -0.56
C HIS A 53 -8.37 10.37 -0.38
N ARG A 54 -7.61 10.20 0.71
CA ARG A 54 -6.34 10.90 0.91
C ARG A 54 -5.16 10.28 0.17
N LEU A 55 -5.26 9.01 -0.21
CA LEU A 55 -4.20 8.27 -0.86
C LEU A 55 -4.37 8.24 -2.38
N PHE A 56 -5.56 7.94 -2.88
CA PHE A 56 -5.89 7.76 -4.29
C PHE A 56 -6.42 9.04 -4.93
N ARG A 57 -5.80 9.46 -6.03
CA ARG A 57 -6.22 10.67 -6.76
C ARG A 57 -7.55 10.48 -7.48
N ASP A 58 -7.79 9.28 -8.01
CA ASP A 58 -8.94 9.00 -8.86
C ASP A 58 -10.26 9.01 -8.07
N LEU A 59 -10.24 8.63 -6.79
CA LEU A 59 -11.42 8.68 -5.91
C LEU A 59 -11.96 10.10 -5.71
N SER A 60 -11.09 11.10 -5.82
CA SER A 60 -11.50 12.51 -5.68
C SER A 60 -12.11 13.08 -6.97
N SER A 61 -11.94 12.38 -8.11
CA SER A 61 -12.53 12.77 -9.41
C SER A 61 -14.05 12.57 -9.44
N GLU A 62 -14.74 13.24 -10.36
CA GLU A 62 -16.19 13.12 -10.50
C GLU A 62 -16.64 11.67 -10.81
N THR A 63 -15.85 10.95 -11.60
CA THR A 63 -16.06 9.53 -11.91
C THR A 63 -15.80 8.66 -10.68
N GLY A 64 -14.73 8.92 -9.94
CA GLY A 64 -14.35 8.15 -8.75
C GLY A 64 -15.30 8.30 -7.57
N ARG A 65 -15.87 9.49 -7.36
CA ARG A 65 -16.88 9.75 -6.32
C ARG A 65 -18.14 8.90 -6.47
N ARG A 66 -18.42 8.39 -7.67
CA ARG A 66 -19.59 7.54 -7.96
C ARG A 66 -19.27 6.05 -7.82
N LEU A 67 -18.01 5.66 -7.64
CA LEU A 67 -17.61 4.27 -7.48
C LEU A 67 -17.86 3.81 -6.04
N SER A 68 -18.42 2.62 -5.87
CA SER A 68 -18.41 1.96 -4.58
C SER A 68 -16.98 1.50 -4.23
N PRO A 69 -16.65 1.31 -2.95
CA PRO A 69 -15.37 0.72 -2.55
C PRO A 69 -15.10 -0.63 -3.22
N MET A 70 -16.13 -1.45 -3.42
CA MET A 70 -16.02 -2.74 -4.12
C MET A 70 -15.67 -2.56 -5.59
N SER A 71 -16.38 -1.69 -6.32
CA SER A 71 -16.12 -1.40 -7.73
C SER A 71 -14.72 -0.84 -7.94
N PHE A 72 -14.25 0.04 -7.04
CA PHE A 72 -12.90 0.56 -7.11
C PHE A 72 -11.85 -0.53 -6.88
N VAL A 73 -12.03 -1.39 -5.87
CA VAL A 73 -11.12 -2.51 -5.62
C VAL A 73 -11.07 -3.49 -6.80
N LEU A 74 -12.21 -3.80 -7.43
CA LEU A 74 -12.26 -4.63 -8.63
C LEU A 74 -11.52 -3.96 -9.80
N HIS A 75 -11.70 -2.65 -9.98
CA HIS A 75 -10.97 -1.90 -10.98
C HIS A 75 -9.45 -1.96 -10.76
N LEU A 76 -8.98 -1.82 -9.51
CA LEU A 76 -7.55 -1.92 -9.19
C LEU A 76 -6.94 -3.24 -9.68
N ARG A 77 -7.70 -4.35 -9.56
CA ARG A 77 -7.25 -5.68 -9.98
C ARG A 77 -6.96 -5.78 -11.48
N GLU A 78 -7.61 -4.97 -12.29
CA GLU A 78 -7.53 -5.01 -13.75
C GLU A 78 -6.42 -4.13 -14.32
N LEU A 79 -5.77 -3.32 -13.48
CA LEU A 79 -4.72 -2.39 -13.93
C LEU A 79 -3.40 -3.11 -14.24
N GLU A 80 -2.80 -2.80 -15.39
CA GLU A 80 -1.51 -3.36 -15.82
C GLU A 80 -0.35 -3.05 -14.85
N CYS A 81 -0.47 -2.01 -14.03
CA CYS A 81 0.52 -1.68 -13.01
C CYS A 81 0.49 -2.63 -11.81
N VAL A 82 -0.58 -3.42 -11.62
CA VAL A 82 -0.69 -4.43 -10.57
C VAL A 82 -0.03 -5.72 -11.03
N ARG A 83 1.28 -5.80 -10.78
CA ARG A 83 2.10 -6.97 -11.13
C ARG A 83 2.34 -7.92 -9.96
N PHE A 84 1.80 -7.62 -8.79
CA PHE A 84 1.96 -8.40 -7.55
C PHE A 84 0.70 -9.24 -7.28
N ASP A 85 0.80 -10.17 -6.32
CA ASP A 85 -0.35 -10.98 -5.95
C ASP A 85 -1.46 -10.12 -5.30
N ALA A 86 -2.59 -9.98 -5.99
CA ALA A 86 -3.64 -9.05 -5.63
C ALA A 86 -5.00 -9.72 -5.37
N PRO A 87 -5.10 -10.67 -4.43
CA PRO A 87 -6.41 -11.19 -4.01
C PRO A 87 -7.24 -10.08 -3.36
N PRO A 88 -8.58 -10.22 -3.31
CA PRO A 88 -9.48 -9.21 -2.73
C PRO A 88 -9.00 -8.65 -1.39
N ALA A 89 -8.56 -9.49 -0.46
CA ALA A 89 -8.09 -9.08 0.86
C ALA A 89 -6.90 -8.10 0.80
N VAL A 90 -5.96 -8.31 -0.13
CA VAL A 90 -4.81 -7.41 -0.33
C VAL A 90 -5.31 -6.07 -0.87
N LEU A 91 -6.13 -6.07 -1.90
CA LEU A 91 -6.64 -4.83 -2.49
C LEU A 91 -7.54 -4.05 -1.51
N MET A 92 -8.33 -4.74 -0.68
CA MET A 92 -9.12 -4.13 0.40
C MET A 92 -8.22 -3.47 1.46
N ALA A 93 -7.13 -4.13 1.86
CA ALA A 93 -6.19 -3.56 2.81
C ALA A 93 -5.43 -2.35 2.22
N LEU A 94 -5.04 -2.44 0.94
CA LEU A 94 -4.42 -1.36 0.18
C LEU A 94 -5.36 -0.15 0.05
N TYR A 95 -6.63 -0.38 -0.32
CA TYR A 95 -7.68 0.64 -0.34
C TYR A 95 -7.81 1.33 1.01
N SER A 96 -7.81 0.54 2.09
CA SER A 96 -7.94 1.04 3.47
C SER A 96 -6.68 1.75 4.01
N GLY A 97 -5.63 1.92 3.21
CA GLY A 97 -4.35 2.49 3.65
C GLY A 97 -3.61 1.63 4.69
N ARG A 98 -3.96 0.33 4.82
CA ARG A 98 -3.38 -0.60 5.80
C ARG A 98 -2.10 -1.23 5.27
N LEU A 99 -1.04 -0.44 5.20
CA LEU A 99 0.30 -0.90 4.81
C LEU A 99 1.25 -0.95 5.99
N GLY A 100 2.33 -1.70 5.82
CA GLY A 100 3.38 -1.90 6.81
C GLY A 100 2.84 -2.55 8.09
N SER A 101 3.18 -1.97 9.24
CA SER A 101 2.77 -2.47 10.56
C SER A 101 1.26 -2.43 10.85
N ARG A 102 0.44 -2.01 9.88
CA ARG A 102 -1.03 -1.93 10.00
C ARG A 102 -1.77 -2.99 9.18
N GLY A 103 -1.07 -3.81 8.41
CA GLY A 103 -1.69 -4.80 7.53
C GLY A 103 -0.68 -5.40 6.56
N LEU A 104 -0.64 -4.86 5.34
CA LEU A 104 0.20 -5.41 4.27
C LEU A 104 1.67 -5.10 4.49
N THR A 105 2.49 -6.12 4.74
CA THR A 105 3.95 -5.99 4.59
C THR A 105 4.29 -5.56 3.16
N VAL A 106 5.38 -4.79 3.00
CA VAL A 106 5.91 -4.37 1.70
C VAL A 106 6.12 -5.54 0.75
N MET A 107 6.39 -6.74 1.26
CA MET A 107 6.60 -7.95 0.46
C MET A 107 5.35 -8.41 -0.32
N HIS A 108 4.13 -7.97 0.06
CA HIS A 108 2.94 -8.21 -0.75
C HIS A 108 3.00 -7.57 -2.13
N PHE A 109 3.86 -6.56 -2.32
CA PHE A 109 4.01 -5.83 -3.56
C PHE A 109 5.16 -6.34 -4.42
N ARG A 110 5.79 -7.45 -4.05
CA ARG A 110 6.78 -8.11 -4.92
C ARG A 110 6.08 -8.51 -6.22
N PRO A 111 6.58 -8.05 -7.39
CA PRO A 111 6.06 -8.50 -8.66
C PRO A 111 6.15 -10.02 -8.79
N GLN A 112 5.11 -10.64 -9.29
CA GLN A 112 5.09 -12.05 -9.64
C GLN A 112 5.86 -12.26 -10.94
N SER A 113 6.61 -13.36 -11.01
CA SER A 113 7.15 -13.89 -12.26
C SER A 113 6.03 -14.41 -13.15
N GLU A 114 6.30 -14.53 -14.45
CA GLU A 114 5.35 -15.13 -15.40
C GLU A 114 4.94 -16.54 -14.99
N MET A 115 5.89 -17.34 -14.48
CA MET A 115 5.61 -18.69 -13.98
C MET A 115 4.61 -18.66 -12.80
N GLU A 116 4.84 -17.82 -11.79
CA GLU A 116 3.93 -17.69 -10.63
C GLU A 116 2.54 -17.22 -11.07
N GLN A 117 2.45 -16.32 -12.05
CA GLN A 117 1.17 -15.88 -12.62
C GLN A 117 0.44 -17.02 -13.35
N LEU A 118 1.17 -17.82 -14.15
CA LEU A 118 0.62 -18.96 -14.87
C LEU A 118 0.15 -20.07 -13.92
N GLU A 119 0.97 -20.42 -12.93
CA GLU A 119 0.61 -21.39 -11.88
C GLU A 119 -0.65 -20.94 -11.14
N ARG A 120 -0.74 -19.66 -10.77
CA ARG A 120 -1.93 -19.14 -10.11
C ARG A 120 -3.14 -19.15 -11.04
N GLY A 121 -2.98 -18.77 -12.30
CA GLY A 121 -4.01 -18.83 -13.34
C GLY A 121 -4.55 -20.24 -13.58
N SER A 122 -3.72 -21.27 -13.35
CA SER A 122 -4.10 -22.68 -13.40
C SER A 122 -4.86 -23.19 -12.17
N SER A 123 -4.95 -22.37 -11.12
CA SER A 123 -5.61 -22.69 -9.85
C SER A 123 -6.87 -21.85 -9.61
N ASN A 124 -7.75 -22.31 -8.72
CA ASN A 124 -8.91 -21.53 -8.27
C ASN A 124 -8.54 -20.34 -7.36
N ALA A 125 -7.25 -20.04 -7.13
CA ALA A 125 -6.82 -18.92 -6.29
C ALA A 125 -7.33 -17.56 -6.80
N ASN A 126 -7.54 -17.43 -8.12
CA ASN A 126 -8.12 -16.24 -8.73
C ASN A 126 -9.65 -16.14 -8.60
N PHE A 127 -10.32 -17.24 -8.22
CA PHE A 127 -11.79 -17.31 -8.11
C PHE A 127 -12.30 -16.83 -6.74
N SER A 128 -11.42 -16.64 -5.76
CA SER A 128 -11.83 -16.05 -4.48
C SER A 128 -12.28 -14.61 -4.68
N ALA A 129 -13.56 -14.37 -4.43
CA ALA A 129 -14.21 -13.06 -4.41
C ALA A 129 -14.71 -12.72 -3.00
N ASP A 130 -14.04 -13.21 -1.96
CA ASP A 130 -14.43 -12.92 -0.58
C ASP A 130 -14.00 -11.50 -0.19
N PHE A 131 -14.97 -10.59 -0.19
CA PHE A 131 -14.86 -9.22 0.31
C PHE A 131 -15.39 -9.06 1.74
N GLY A 132 -15.65 -10.17 2.44
CA GLY A 132 -16.12 -10.16 3.81
C GLY A 132 -15.09 -9.55 4.76
N ALA A 133 -15.58 -9.00 5.89
CA ALA A 133 -14.71 -8.46 6.93
C ALA A 133 -13.77 -9.53 7.55
N GLY A 134 -14.09 -10.81 7.39
CA GLY A 134 -13.28 -11.95 7.81
C GLY A 134 -12.29 -12.47 6.77
N ALA A 135 -12.19 -11.85 5.59
CA ALA A 135 -11.24 -12.26 4.56
C ALA A 135 -9.81 -12.23 5.14
N THR A 136 -9.18 -13.39 5.20
CA THR A 136 -7.84 -13.52 5.75
C THR A 136 -6.83 -12.90 4.78
N LEU A 137 -5.95 -12.06 5.32
CA LEU A 137 -4.80 -11.60 4.53
C LEU A 137 -3.93 -12.82 4.22
N PRO A 138 -3.51 -13.01 2.96
CA PRO A 138 -2.60 -14.10 2.62
C PRO A 138 -1.36 -13.97 3.49
N ALA A 139 -0.93 -15.06 4.10
CA ALA A 139 0.34 -15.07 4.80
C ALA A 139 1.44 -14.80 3.79
N THR A 140 2.12 -13.65 3.88
CA THR A 140 3.38 -13.47 3.17
C THR A 140 4.47 -14.11 4.01
N THR A 141 5.26 -14.98 3.41
CA THR A 141 6.54 -15.34 4.00
C THR A 141 7.35 -14.06 4.11
N VAL A 142 7.68 -13.66 5.34
CA VAL A 142 8.54 -12.49 5.59
C VAL A 142 9.98 -12.79 5.18
N ASP A 143 10.28 -14.01 4.72
CA ASP A 143 11.55 -14.40 4.14
C ASP A 143 11.84 -13.55 2.90
N CYS A 144 12.52 -12.45 3.16
CA CYS A 144 13.16 -11.59 2.19
C CYS A 144 14.65 -11.94 2.26
N PRO A 145 15.14 -12.88 1.43
CA PRO A 145 16.50 -13.38 1.58
C PRO A 145 17.52 -12.30 1.23
N THR A 146 17.16 -11.34 0.35
CA THR A 146 18.09 -10.30 -0.11
C THR A 146 17.47 -8.90 -0.12
N TYR A 147 18.33 -7.89 -0.12
CA TYR A 147 17.95 -6.50 -0.42
C TYR A 147 17.33 -6.32 -1.82
N GLU A 148 17.69 -7.17 -2.79
CA GLU A 148 17.14 -7.10 -4.15
C GLU A 148 15.65 -7.46 -4.15
N ASP A 149 15.25 -8.48 -3.38
CA ASP A 149 13.85 -8.85 -3.20
C ASP A 149 13.05 -7.73 -2.53
N LEU A 150 13.64 -7.07 -1.51
CA LEU A 150 13.03 -5.92 -0.86
C LEU A 150 12.88 -4.74 -1.83
N LEU A 151 13.89 -4.47 -2.66
CA LEU A 151 13.85 -3.43 -3.67
C LEU A 151 12.83 -3.73 -4.78
N ALA A 152 12.69 -5.00 -5.18
CA ALA A 152 11.66 -5.43 -6.12
C ALA A 152 10.26 -5.19 -5.55
N ALA A 153 10.04 -5.54 -4.27
CA ALA A 153 8.77 -5.30 -3.58
C ALA A 153 8.44 -3.81 -3.44
N ILE A 154 9.42 -2.99 -3.03
CA ILE A 154 9.27 -1.52 -3.01
C ILE A 154 9.02 -0.98 -4.43
N GLY A 155 9.68 -1.55 -5.44
CA GLY A 155 9.50 -1.19 -6.85
C GLY A 155 8.09 -1.47 -7.36
N GLY A 156 7.49 -2.61 -6.98
CA GLY A 156 6.09 -2.91 -7.30
C GLY A 156 5.12 -1.92 -6.63
N LEU A 157 5.35 -1.59 -5.36
CA LEU A 157 4.54 -0.58 -4.65
C LEU A 157 4.69 0.82 -5.26
N ILE A 158 5.90 1.21 -5.69
CA ILE A 158 6.14 2.48 -6.39
C ILE A 158 5.42 2.50 -7.73
N SER A 159 5.51 1.43 -8.53
CA SER A 159 4.84 1.34 -9.83
C SER A 159 3.33 1.50 -9.69
N PHE A 160 2.75 0.89 -8.66
CA PHE A 160 1.34 1.07 -8.29
C PHE A 160 1.03 2.51 -7.86
N GLY A 161 1.84 3.06 -6.95
CA GLY A 161 1.66 4.42 -6.43
C GLY A 161 1.79 5.50 -7.50
N ASP A 162 2.69 5.32 -8.48
CA ASP A 162 2.85 6.25 -9.61
C ASP A 162 1.58 6.32 -10.47
N ALA A 163 0.91 5.18 -10.65
CA ALA A 163 -0.31 5.07 -11.43
C ALA A 163 -1.55 5.64 -10.73
N LEU A 164 -1.57 5.73 -9.39
CA LEU A 164 -2.84 5.94 -8.66
C LEU A 164 -2.79 6.91 -7.49
N TRP A 165 -1.63 7.11 -6.87
CA TRP A 165 -1.51 7.90 -5.66
C TRP A 165 -1.21 9.37 -5.95
N TYR A 166 -1.50 10.21 -4.96
CA TYR A 166 -1.03 11.59 -4.93
C TYR A 166 0.48 11.68 -4.73
N ASP A 167 1.08 12.78 -5.20
CA ASP A 167 2.53 12.99 -5.17
C ASP A 167 3.15 12.93 -3.77
N HIS A 168 2.44 13.42 -2.74
CA HIS A 168 2.93 13.38 -1.36
C HIS A 168 3.14 11.92 -0.88
N ALA A 169 2.25 11.00 -1.25
CA ALA A 169 2.37 9.58 -0.92
C ALA A 169 3.47 8.89 -1.76
N ARG A 170 3.61 9.26 -3.03
CA ARG A 170 4.69 8.75 -3.90
C ARG A 170 6.08 9.11 -3.37
N ARG A 171 6.25 10.34 -2.86
CA ARG A 171 7.51 10.82 -2.26
C ARG A 171 7.88 10.05 -1.01
N LEU A 172 6.90 9.60 -0.22
CA LEU A 172 7.14 8.67 0.90
C LEU A 172 7.86 7.41 0.40
N LEU A 173 7.33 6.77 -0.64
CA LEU A 173 7.92 5.57 -1.23
C LEU A 173 9.32 5.82 -1.81
N SER A 174 9.53 6.96 -2.46
CA SER A 174 10.87 7.32 -2.98
C SER A 174 11.91 7.45 -1.86
N ARG A 175 11.51 7.94 -0.67
CA ARG A 175 12.40 8.00 0.50
C ARG A 175 12.70 6.61 1.05
N VAL A 176 11.69 5.75 1.13
CA VAL A 176 11.86 4.35 1.54
C VAL A 176 12.84 3.63 0.61
N LYS A 177 12.68 3.76 -0.72
CA LYS A 177 13.61 3.18 -1.70
C LYS A 177 15.05 3.67 -1.50
N ARG A 178 15.24 4.97 -1.32
CA ARG A 178 16.58 5.55 -1.05
C ARG A 178 17.20 5.03 0.23
N PHE A 179 16.41 4.84 1.28
CA PHE A 179 16.88 4.24 2.53
C PHE A 179 17.33 2.79 2.34
N VAL A 180 16.57 1.98 1.60
CA VAL A 180 16.96 0.58 1.35
C VAL A 180 18.22 0.50 0.51
N LEU A 181 18.34 1.32 -0.55
CA LEU A 181 19.56 1.40 -1.37
C LEU A 181 20.79 1.78 -0.52
N ALA A 182 20.65 2.77 0.36
CA ALA A 182 21.74 3.18 1.25
C ALA A 182 22.11 2.12 2.31
N ASN A 183 21.22 1.17 2.62
CA ASN A 183 21.53 0.03 3.48
C ASN A 183 22.23 -1.08 2.68
N LEU A 184 21.75 -1.37 1.46
CA LEU A 184 22.40 -2.31 0.54
C LEU A 184 23.86 -1.91 0.27
N GLU A 185 24.15 -0.63 0.03
CA GLU A 185 25.52 -0.14 -0.21
C GLU A 185 26.45 -0.31 1.01
N ARG A 186 25.91 -0.43 2.22
CA ARG A 186 26.67 -0.45 3.48
C ARG A 186 26.74 -1.82 4.15
N ASP A 187 25.92 -2.76 3.72
CA ASP A 187 25.80 -4.08 4.32
C ASP A 187 26.19 -5.18 3.32
N HIS A 188 26.75 -6.28 3.83
CA HIS A 188 27.10 -7.45 3.03
C HIS A 188 25.90 -8.36 2.75
N ASN A 189 24.69 -7.80 2.65
CA ASN A 189 23.42 -8.50 2.39
C ASN A 189 23.17 -9.63 3.41
N THR A 190 23.45 -9.36 4.68
CA THR A 190 23.26 -10.36 5.74
C THR A 190 21.77 -10.51 6.02
N HIS A 191 21.29 -11.76 6.15
CA HIS A 191 19.85 -12.03 6.30
C HIS A 191 19.24 -11.27 7.50
N GLU A 192 19.93 -11.23 8.63
CA GLU A 192 19.49 -10.47 9.82
C GLU A 192 19.31 -8.98 9.52
N ARG A 193 20.22 -8.39 8.75
CA ARG A 193 20.18 -6.97 8.42
C ARG A 193 19.11 -6.65 7.38
N VAL A 194 18.93 -7.51 6.39
CA VAL A 194 17.82 -7.42 5.42
C VAL A 194 16.49 -7.46 6.17
N MET A 195 16.31 -8.44 7.06
CA MET A 195 15.10 -8.60 7.88
C MET A 195 14.83 -7.39 8.76
N LEU A 196 15.84 -6.86 9.45
CA LEU A 196 15.72 -5.60 10.20
C LEU A 196 15.27 -4.44 9.30
N THR A 197 15.79 -4.38 8.07
CA THR A 197 15.43 -3.31 7.12
C THR A 197 13.96 -3.45 6.71
N VAL A 198 13.50 -4.66 6.39
CA VAL A 198 12.09 -4.96 6.07
C VAL A 198 11.18 -4.54 7.23
N MET A 199 11.51 -4.92 8.47
CA MET A 199 10.73 -4.59 9.66
C MET A 199 10.61 -3.08 9.86
N PHE A 200 11.70 -2.34 9.69
CA PHE A 200 11.68 -0.88 9.81
C PHE A 200 10.92 -0.20 8.69
N VAL A 201 11.07 -0.67 7.44
CA VAL A 201 10.27 -0.17 6.31
C VAL A 201 8.78 -0.34 6.60
N ASN A 202 8.37 -1.52 7.07
CA ASN A 202 6.99 -1.79 7.45
C ASN A 202 6.52 -0.90 8.61
N GLN A 203 7.33 -0.76 9.67
CA GLN A 203 6.98 0.10 10.79
C GLN A 203 6.84 1.57 10.37
N PHE A 204 7.76 2.06 9.55
CA PHE A 204 7.76 3.44 9.08
C PHE A 204 6.56 3.73 8.17
N ILE A 205 6.30 2.90 7.16
CA ILE A 205 5.15 3.06 6.26
C ILE A 205 3.84 3.02 7.07
N GLY A 206 3.71 2.05 7.97
CA GLY A 206 2.52 1.90 8.80
C GLY A 206 2.26 3.12 9.69
N ARG A 207 3.31 3.72 10.27
CA ARG A 207 3.20 4.97 11.04
C ARG A 207 2.88 6.17 10.15
N ALA A 208 3.56 6.32 9.02
CA ALA A 208 3.35 7.44 8.11
C ALA A 208 1.92 7.49 7.57
N LEU A 209 1.37 6.34 7.16
CA LEU A 209 0.00 6.26 6.65
C LEU A 209 -1.06 6.25 7.76
N ALA A 210 -0.67 6.09 9.03
CA ALA A 210 -1.61 6.15 10.13
C ALA A 210 -2.35 7.48 10.21
N HIS A 211 -1.67 8.57 9.84
CA HIS A 211 -2.24 9.91 9.82
C HIS A 211 -3.37 10.08 8.80
N LEU A 212 -3.42 9.24 7.75
CA LEU A 212 -4.49 9.31 6.76
C LEU A 212 -5.85 8.92 7.33
N LEU A 213 -5.86 8.11 8.40
CA LEU A 213 -7.05 7.54 9.01
C LEU A 213 -7.68 8.42 10.10
N VAL A 214 -7.02 9.52 10.47
CA VAL A 214 -7.41 10.36 11.62
C VAL A 214 -7.95 11.69 11.12
N ASP A 215 -9.06 12.13 11.70
CA ASP A 215 -9.56 13.49 11.50
C ASP A 215 -8.55 14.50 12.04
N SER A 216 -8.23 15.50 11.22
CA SER A 216 -7.24 16.53 11.56
C SER A 216 -7.86 17.69 12.33
#